data_AF-A0A496RK36-F1
#
_entry.id   AF-A0A496RK36-F1
#
_cell.length_a   1.000
_cell.length_b   1.000
_cell.length_c   1.000
_cell.angle_alpha   90.00
_cell.angle_beta   90.00
_cell.angle_gamma   90.00
#
_symmetry.space_group_name_H-M   'P 1'
#
loop_
_entity.id
_entity.type
_entity.pdbx_description
1 polymer ?
#
loop_
_entity_poly.entity_id
_entity_poly.type
_entity_poly.pdbx_seq_one_letter_code
_entity_poly.pdbx_strand_id
1 'polypeptide(L)'
;MNKIKFIKKPKLKNPFLICAWPGMGQVAYKAAVYLVDKLKAEGFAEIQSEDFFYSTGSTIKEGLIDLTQTAQNRFYYWKNKNGKNDLIIFISNAQPDLSRAQDYSKLIFNLASEYKIKTAICFAAMPQPIEHQQPPGIWFASTTKELNASLKKYNFHLLSEGQISGMNGLFLKLAKGRGING
;
A
#
# COMPACT_ATOMS: atom_id res chain seq x y z
N MET A 1 -21.92 -7.18 -4.63
CA MET A 1 -21.71 -7.65 -3.25
C MET A 1 -20.54 -6.87 -2.64
N ASN A 2 -20.61 -6.46 -1.38
CA ASN A 2 -19.57 -5.67 -0.73
C ASN A 2 -18.39 -6.59 -0.36
N LYS A 3 -17.28 -6.51 -1.09
CA LYS A 3 -16.09 -7.37 -0.92
C LYS A 3 -15.15 -6.92 0.20
N ILE A 4 -15.51 -5.87 0.93
CA ILE A 4 -14.78 -5.39 2.09
C ILE A 4 -15.51 -5.87 3.35
N LYS A 5 -14.83 -6.66 4.16
CA LYS A 5 -15.31 -7.11 5.46
C LYS A 5 -14.70 -6.25 6.55
N PHE A 6 -15.54 -5.49 7.25
CA PHE A 6 -15.12 -4.69 8.39
C PHE A 6 -15.17 -5.51 9.68
N ILE A 7 -14.08 -5.46 10.44
CA ILE A 7 -13.98 -5.96 11.81
C ILE A 7 -14.41 -4.85 12.78
N LYS A 8 -14.03 -3.61 12.49
CA LYS A 8 -14.42 -2.40 13.22
C LYS A 8 -14.40 -1.17 12.31
N LYS A 9 -15.09 -0.11 12.74
CA LYS A 9 -15.15 1.18 12.02
C LYS A 9 -14.58 2.31 12.88
N PRO A 10 -13.25 2.48 12.95
CA PRO A 10 -12.63 3.54 13.76
C PRO A 10 -13.04 4.93 13.26
N LYS A 11 -13.22 5.89 14.17
CA LYS A 11 -13.24 7.32 13.82
C LYS A 11 -11.78 7.80 13.72
N LEU A 12 -11.39 8.29 12.54
CA LEU A 12 -10.03 8.77 12.25
C LEU A 12 -10.06 10.23 11.82
N LYS A 13 -8.99 10.96 12.17
CA LYS A 13 -8.80 12.38 11.86
C LYS A 13 -7.84 12.54 10.69
N ASN A 14 -8.37 13.02 9.56
CA ASN A 14 -7.61 13.33 8.33
C ASN A 14 -6.56 12.25 7.96
N PRO A 15 -6.96 10.97 7.86
CA PRO A 15 -5.98 9.89 7.70
C PRO A 15 -5.25 9.97 6.35
N PHE A 16 -3.97 9.61 6.36
CA PHE A 16 -3.25 9.24 5.13
C PHE A 16 -3.39 7.74 4.89
N LEU A 17 -3.49 7.35 3.62
CA LEU A 17 -3.51 5.96 3.20
C LEU A 17 -2.12 5.54 2.76
N ILE A 18 -1.53 4.54 3.39
CA ILE A 18 -0.33 3.86 2.91
C ILE A 18 -0.78 2.56 2.25
N CYS A 19 -0.38 2.31 1.02
CA CYS A 19 -0.65 1.05 0.31
C CYS A 19 0.66 0.35 -0.03
N ALA A 20 0.73 -0.95 0.25
CA ALA A 20 1.92 -1.74 -0.07
C ALA A 20 1.56 -3.13 -0.57
N TRP A 21 2.23 -3.50 -1.66
CA TRP A 21 2.25 -4.84 -2.22
C TRP A 21 3.68 -5.37 -2.31
N PRO A 22 3.89 -6.69 -2.40
CA PRO A 22 5.22 -7.27 -2.61
C PRO A 22 5.79 -6.83 -3.94
N GLY A 23 7.12 -6.75 -4.02
CA GLY A 23 7.87 -6.37 -5.21
C GLY A 23 9.35 -6.69 -5.01
N MET A 24 10.21 -6.09 -5.84
CA MET A 24 11.66 -6.31 -5.76
C MET A 24 12.20 -6.04 -4.34
N GLY A 25 12.95 -7.01 -3.81
CA GLY A 25 13.50 -6.95 -2.44
C GLY A 25 12.47 -6.91 -1.31
N GLN A 26 11.18 -7.01 -1.63
CA GLN A 26 10.04 -6.80 -0.72
C GLN A 26 10.10 -5.47 0.05
N VAL A 27 10.76 -4.44 -0.48
CA VAL A 27 10.98 -3.16 0.24
C VAL A 27 9.66 -2.55 0.71
N ALA A 28 8.70 -2.40 -0.21
CA ALA A 28 7.40 -1.81 0.09
C ALA A 28 6.61 -2.59 1.16
N TYR A 29 6.50 -3.91 0.96
CA TYR A 29 5.80 -4.80 1.86
C TYR A 29 6.42 -4.79 3.26
N LYS A 30 7.75 -4.96 3.36
CA LYS A 30 8.46 -4.97 4.65
C LYS A 30 8.37 -3.61 5.35
N ALA A 31 8.46 -2.50 4.62
CA ALA A 31 8.29 -1.16 5.20
C ALA A 31 6.89 -0.97 5.81
N ALA A 32 5.84 -1.38 5.12
CA ALA A 32 4.48 -1.28 5.64
C ALA A 32 4.22 -2.23 6.83
N VAL A 33 4.71 -3.47 6.76
CA VAL A 33 4.64 -4.43 7.89
C VAL A 33 5.38 -3.88 9.11
N TYR A 34 6.57 -3.31 8.91
CA TYR A 34 7.35 -2.68 9.96
C TYR A 34 6.59 -1.50 10.60
N LEU A 35 5.95 -0.64 9.79
CA LEU A 35 5.12 0.44 10.31
C LEU A 35 3.95 -0.08 11.15
N VAL A 36 3.26 -1.14 10.70
CA VAL A 36 2.18 -1.76 11.47
C VAL A 36 2.68 -2.25 12.83
N ASP A 37 3.82 -2.95 12.87
CA ASP A 37 4.39 -3.45 14.13
C ASP A 37 4.83 -2.30 15.05
N LYS A 38 5.60 -1.34 14.54
CA LYS A 38 6.16 -0.26 15.37
C LYS A 38 5.11 0.70 15.89
N LEU A 39 4.09 0.98 15.10
CA LEU A 39 2.98 1.82 15.52
C LEU A 39 1.94 1.06 16.35
N LYS A 40 2.06 -0.27 16.44
CA LYS A 40 1.03 -1.16 16.99
C LYS A 40 -0.33 -0.88 16.34
N ALA A 41 -0.32 -0.71 15.02
CA ALA A 41 -1.51 -0.42 14.24
C ALA A 41 -2.47 -1.61 14.28
N GLU A 42 -3.76 -1.33 14.39
CA GLU A 42 -4.77 -2.35 14.63
C GLU A 42 -5.54 -2.68 13.34
N GLY A 43 -5.69 -3.97 13.03
CA GLY A 43 -6.50 -4.44 11.90
C GLY A 43 -7.97 -4.06 12.08
N PHE A 44 -8.62 -3.56 11.02
CA PHE A 44 -10.04 -3.15 11.08
C PHE A 44 -10.88 -3.55 9.88
N ALA A 45 -10.28 -3.90 8.75
CA ALA A 45 -11.00 -4.39 7.59
C ALA A 45 -10.12 -5.28 6.72
N GLU A 46 -10.74 -6.09 5.87
CA GLU A 46 -10.06 -6.92 4.87
C GLU A 46 -10.82 -6.93 3.54
N ILE A 47 -10.09 -7.08 2.43
CA ILE A 47 -10.67 -7.34 1.10
C ILE A 47 -10.61 -8.84 0.84
N GLN A 48 -11.76 -9.41 0.49
CA GLN A 48 -11.85 -10.78 -0.01
C GLN A 48 -11.07 -10.93 -1.32
N SER A 49 -10.25 -11.97 -1.39
CA SER A 49 -9.34 -12.22 -2.52
C SER A 49 -10.04 -12.82 -3.72
N GLU A 50 -11.21 -13.41 -3.52
CA GLU A 50 -12.02 -14.00 -4.57
C GLU A 50 -12.20 -13.00 -5.74
N ASP A 51 -11.83 -13.44 -6.94
CA ASP A 51 -11.86 -12.76 -8.25
C ASP A 51 -10.71 -11.82 -8.62
N PHE A 52 -9.75 -11.55 -7.73
CA PHE A 52 -8.64 -10.63 -8.05
C PHE A 52 -7.29 -11.32 -8.20
N PHE A 53 -7.15 -12.50 -7.60
CA PHE A 53 -5.89 -13.24 -7.56
C PHE A 53 -6.07 -14.59 -8.24
N TYR A 54 -5.06 -15.03 -8.96
CA TYR A 54 -4.96 -16.41 -9.43
C TYR A 54 -4.27 -17.25 -8.36
N SER A 55 -4.64 -18.54 -8.27
CA SER A 55 -3.95 -19.47 -7.39
C SER A 55 -2.53 -19.69 -7.90
N THR A 56 -1.53 -19.39 -7.06
CA THR A 56 -0.12 -19.53 -7.41
C THR A 56 0.49 -20.83 -6.89
N GLY A 57 -0.22 -21.54 -6.01
CA GLY A 57 0.25 -22.79 -5.41
C GLY A 57 -0.68 -23.30 -4.31
N SER A 58 -0.24 -24.34 -3.62
CA SER A 58 -0.91 -24.86 -2.42
C SER A 58 -0.03 -24.62 -1.21
N THR A 59 -0.64 -24.36 -0.06
CA THR A 59 0.09 -24.37 1.22
C THR A 59 0.17 -25.82 1.69
N ILE A 60 1.28 -26.21 2.30
CA ILE A 60 1.37 -27.50 3.00
C ILE A 60 1.39 -27.20 4.50
N LYS A 61 0.44 -27.78 5.24
CA LYS A 61 0.39 -27.68 6.69
C LYS A 61 0.28 -29.09 7.27
N GLU A 62 1.21 -29.42 8.17
CA GLU A 62 1.27 -30.75 8.81
C GLU A 62 1.32 -31.90 7.78
N GLY A 63 2.02 -31.69 6.66
CA GLY A 63 2.14 -32.67 5.58
C GLY A 63 0.93 -32.80 4.67
N LEU A 64 -0.14 -32.01 4.90
CA LEU A 64 -1.35 -32.02 4.09
C LEU A 64 -1.45 -30.78 3.20
N ILE A 65 -1.97 -30.98 1.99
CA ILE A 65 -2.33 -29.89 1.08
C ILE A 65 -3.46 -29.10 1.72
N ASP A 66 -3.18 -27.85 2.03
CA ASP A 66 -4.11 -26.88 2.58
C ASP A 66 -4.67 -26.01 1.44
N LEU A 67 -6.00 -25.98 1.35
CA LEU A 67 -6.76 -25.28 0.32
C LEU A 67 -6.85 -23.77 0.58
N THR A 68 -6.33 -23.26 1.71
CA THR A 68 -6.57 -21.89 2.18
C THR A 68 -5.63 -20.83 1.60
N GLN A 69 -4.86 -21.13 0.54
CA GLN A 69 -3.90 -20.16 -0.01
C GLN A 69 -4.60 -19.03 -0.79
N THR A 70 -5.12 -18.06 -0.04
CA THR A 70 -5.69 -16.82 -0.56
C THR A 70 -4.79 -15.66 -0.19
N ALA A 71 -4.70 -14.67 -1.08
CA ALA A 71 -4.01 -13.43 -0.74
C ALA A 71 -4.67 -12.80 0.51
N GLN A 72 -3.87 -12.22 1.38
CA GLN A 72 -4.32 -11.53 2.57
C GLN A 72 -4.28 -10.04 2.28
N ASN A 73 -5.45 -9.41 2.21
CA ASN A 73 -5.59 -7.98 1.90
C ASN A 73 -6.17 -7.29 3.14
N ARG A 74 -5.32 -6.66 3.97
CA ARG A 74 -5.74 -6.15 5.29
C ARG A 74 -5.52 -4.65 5.41
N PHE A 75 -6.46 -4.00 6.07
CA PHE A 75 -6.37 -2.62 6.49
C PHE A 75 -6.12 -2.55 7.99
N TYR A 76 -5.12 -1.75 8.35
CA TYR A 76 -4.75 -1.41 9.71
C TYR A 76 -4.96 0.09 9.89
N TYR A 77 -5.30 0.53 11.11
CA TYR A 77 -5.30 1.95 11.43
C TYR A 77 -4.37 2.24 12.60
N TRP A 78 -3.89 3.48 12.63
CA TRP A 78 -3.18 4.03 13.76
C TRP A 78 -3.65 5.46 14.03
N LYS A 79 -3.94 5.75 15.30
CA LYS A 79 -4.35 7.08 15.74
C LYS A 79 -3.14 7.86 16.24
N ASN A 80 -2.87 8.97 15.59
CA ASN A 80 -1.74 9.81 15.93
C ASN A 80 -2.11 10.74 17.09
N LYS A 81 -1.68 10.39 18.30
CA LYS A 81 -1.97 11.20 19.50
C LYS A 81 -1.28 12.57 19.47
N ASN A 82 -0.17 12.70 18.75
CA ASN A 82 0.70 13.88 18.80
C ASN A 82 0.72 14.68 17.48
N GLY A 83 -0.05 14.26 16.47
CA GLY A 83 0.02 14.82 15.13
C GLY A 83 -1.35 15.19 14.56
N LYS A 84 -1.32 15.71 13.33
CA LYS A 84 -2.53 16.21 12.65
C LYS A 84 -3.26 15.12 11.86
N ASN A 85 -2.57 14.03 11.53
CA ASN A 85 -3.03 12.99 10.63
C ASN A 85 -2.88 11.62 11.26
N ASP A 86 -3.99 10.87 11.27
CA ASP A 86 -3.99 9.43 11.52
C ASP A 86 -3.47 8.67 10.29
N LEU A 87 -3.32 7.35 10.42
CA LEU A 87 -2.92 6.49 9.29
C LEU A 87 -3.94 5.37 9.08
N ILE A 88 -4.18 5.06 7.81
CA ILE A 88 -4.68 3.76 7.36
C ILE A 88 -3.54 3.12 6.56
N ILE A 89 -3.20 1.88 6.89
CA ILE A 89 -2.16 1.11 6.21
C ILE A 89 -2.82 -0.11 5.58
N PHE A 90 -2.82 -0.16 4.26
CA PHE A 90 -3.26 -1.28 3.47
C PHE A 90 -2.06 -2.13 3.06
N ILE A 91 -2.12 -3.43 3.36
CA ILE A 91 -1.09 -4.40 3.00
C ILE A 91 -1.75 -5.58 2.32
N SER A 92 -1.21 -5.96 1.15
CA SER A 92 -1.44 -7.27 0.55
C SER A 92 -0.17 -8.09 0.53
N ASN A 93 -0.26 -9.40 0.77
CA ASN A 93 0.87 -10.33 0.65
C ASN A 93 1.09 -10.86 -0.77
N ALA A 94 0.28 -10.43 -1.74
CA ALA A 94 0.41 -10.76 -3.16
C ALA A 94 -0.02 -9.56 -4.01
N GLN A 95 0.35 -9.53 -5.30
CA GLN A 95 -0.28 -8.60 -6.26
C GLN A 95 -1.45 -9.29 -6.96
N PRO A 96 -2.57 -8.57 -7.23
CA PRO A 96 -3.66 -9.12 -8.02
C PRO A 96 -3.20 -9.33 -9.47
N ASP A 97 -4.02 -10.05 -10.25
CA ASP A 97 -3.92 -9.97 -11.71
C ASP A 97 -4.06 -8.50 -12.13
N LEU A 98 -3.10 -8.01 -12.93
CA LEU A 98 -3.10 -6.64 -13.42
C LEU A 98 -4.32 -6.33 -14.30
N SER A 99 -4.92 -7.35 -14.95
CA SER A 99 -6.20 -7.21 -15.67
C SER A 99 -7.35 -6.80 -14.74
N ARG A 100 -7.26 -7.16 -13.45
CA ARG A 100 -8.26 -6.86 -12.40
C ARG A 100 -7.83 -5.72 -11.47
N ALA A 101 -6.67 -5.11 -11.70
CA ALA A 101 -6.12 -4.07 -10.83
C ALA A 101 -7.05 -2.86 -10.66
N GLN A 102 -7.80 -2.50 -11.70
CA GLN A 102 -8.73 -1.37 -11.65
C GLN A 102 -9.92 -1.64 -10.72
N ASP A 103 -10.53 -2.82 -10.84
CA ASP A 103 -11.63 -3.27 -9.98
C ASP A 103 -11.18 -3.48 -8.53
N TYR A 104 -10.01 -4.10 -8.36
CA TYR A 104 -9.40 -4.30 -7.06
C TYR A 104 -9.11 -2.96 -6.35
N SER A 105 -8.49 -2.02 -7.06
CA SER A 105 -8.20 -0.68 -6.53
C SER A 105 -9.46 0.10 -6.20
N LYS A 106 -10.57 -0.12 -6.92
CA LYS A 106 -11.87 0.50 -6.63
C LYS A 106 -12.35 0.18 -5.22
N LEU A 107 -12.10 -1.02 -4.70
CA LEU A 107 -12.43 -1.38 -3.32
C LEU A 107 -11.64 -0.52 -2.32
N ILE A 108 -10.33 -0.38 -2.54
CA ILE A 108 -9.46 0.45 -1.69
C ILE A 108 -9.91 1.92 -1.75
N PHE A 109 -10.27 2.43 -2.94
CA PHE A 109 -10.77 3.80 -3.09
C PHE A 109 -12.14 4.02 -2.44
N ASN A 110 -13.03 3.03 -2.45
CA ASN A 110 -14.31 3.14 -1.76
C ASN A 110 -14.10 3.30 -0.25
N LEU A 111 -13.18 2.52 0.34
CA LEU A 111 -12.79 2.70 1.73
C LEU A 111 -12.14 4.07 1.94
N ALA A 112 -11.23 4.47 1.06
CA ALA A 112 -10.60 5.80 1.14
C ALA A 112 -11.66 6.94 1.14
N SER A 113 -12.73 6.79 0.35
CA SER A 113 -13.85 7.72 0.31
C SER A 113 -14.65 7.75 1.62
N GLU A 114 -14.97 6.58 2.21
CA GLU A 114 -15.66 6.48 3.52
C GLU A 114 -14.89 7.21 4.63
N TYR A 115 -13.55 7.15 4.58
CA TYR A 115 -12.66 7.81 5.53
C TYR A 115 -12.22 9.23 5.10
N LYS A 116 -12.75 9.75 3.99
CA LYS A 116 -12.44 11.08 3.43
C LYS A 116 -10.93 11.31 3.22
N ILE A 117 -10.21 10.25 2.85
CA ILE A 117 -8.77 10.29 2.58
C ILE A 117 -8.51 11.16 1.34
N LYS A 118 -7.54 12.06 1.46
CA LYS A 118 -7.09 12.94 0.36
C LYS A 118 -5.71 12.61 -0.17
N THR A 119 -4.93 11.82 0.57
CA THR A 119 -3.54 11.48 0.25
C THR A 119 -3.31 9.99 0.43
N ALA A 120 -2.80 9.36 -0.63
CA ALA A 120 -2.30 8.00 -0.64
C ALA A 120 -0.77 7.99 -0.82
N ILE A 121 -0.09 6.99 -0.30
CA ILE A 121 1.36 6.83 -0.38
C ILE A 121 1.62 5.37 -0.74
N CYS A 122 2.43 5.12 -1.76
CA CYS A 122 2.94 3.79 -2.05
C CYS A 122 4.46 3.78 -1.93
N PHE A 123 5.00 2.66 -1.50
CA PHE A 123 6.43 2.40 -1.51
C PHE A 123 6.78 1.54 -2.71
N ALA A 124 8.01 1.67 -3.22
CA ALA A 124 8.55 0.82 -4.27
C ALA A 124 10.03 0.55 -3.99
N ALA A 125 10.64 -0.25 -4.86
CA ALA A 125 12.07 -0.48 -4.86
C ALA A 125 12.64 0.00 -6.20
N MET A 126 13.84 0.57 -6.15
CA MET A 126 14.63 0.90 -7.33
C MET A 126 16.00 0.24 -7.15
N PRO A 127 16.39 -0.73 -7.99
CA PRO A 127 17.71 -1.31 -7.91
C PRO A 127 18.74 -0.23 -8.24
N GLN A 128 19.81 -0.17 -7.47
CA GLN A 128 20.91 0.77 -7.65
C GLN A 128 22.24 0.01 -7.59
N PRO A 129 23.24 0.40 -8.39
CA PRO A 129 24.58 -0.18 -8.34
C PRO A 129 25.32 0.36 -7.11
N ILE A 130 24.94 -0.10 -5.92
CA ILE A 130 25.55 0.26 -4.64
C ILE A 130 26.12 -0.97 -3.95
N GLU A 131 27.17 -0.77 -3.15
CA GLU A 131 27.74 -1.81 -2.31
C GLU A 131 26.93 -1.98 -1.02
N HIS A 132 27.03 -3.17 -0.39
CA HIS A 132 26.28 -3.50 0.82
C HIS A 132 26.59 -2.60 2.04
N GLN A 133 27.72 -1.89 2.03
CA GLN A 133 28.12 -0.96 3.09
C GLN A 133 27.67 0.48 2.82
N GLN A 134 27.24 0.79 1.59
CA GLN A 134 26.78 2.13 1.24
C GLN A 134 25.34 2.33 1.72
N PRO A 135 25.01 3.50 2.29
CA PRO A 135 23.64 3.78 2.69
C PRO A 135 22.73 3.85 1.45
N PRO A 136 21.54 3.23 1.48
CA PRO A 136 20.60 3.30 0.37
C PRO A 136 20.03 4.73 0.25
N GLY A 137 19.89 5.23 -0.98
CA GLY A 137 19.17 6.47 -1.24
C GLY A 137 17.65 6.28 -1.19
N ILE A 138 16.93 7.39 -1.04
CA ILE A 138 15.47 7.44 -1.15
C ILE A 138 15.10 8.36 -2.29
N TRP A 139 14.24 7.87 -3.19
CA TRP A 139 13.71 8.65 -4.30
C TRP A 139 12.21 8.85 -4.14
N PHE A 140 11.69 9.95 -4.70
CA PHE A 140 10.26 10.21 -4.75
C PHE A 140 9.82 10.71 -6.11
N ALA A 141 8.58 10.36 -6.47
CA ALA A 141 7.78 11.01 -7.50
C ALA A 141 6.37 11.14 -6.94
N SER A 142 5.65 12.20 -7.30
CA SER A 142 4.30 12.45 -6.77
C SER A 142 3.32 12.89 -7.88
N THR A 143 2.04 12.90 -7.55
CA THR A 143 0.96 13.18 -8.49
C THR A 143 0.89 14.65 -8.91
N THR A 144 1.45 15.57 -8.11
CA THR A 144 1.39 17.03 -8.35
C THR A 144 2.75 17.74 -8.12
N LYS A 145 2.92 18.92 -8.70
CA LYS A 145 4.15 19.71 -8.55
C LYS A 145 4.30 20.26 -7.13
N GLU A 146 3.19 20.58 -6.48
CA GLU A 146 3.13 21.11 -5.12
C GLU A 146 3.61 20.06 -4.11
N LEU A 147 3.21 18.80 -4.29
CA LEU A 147 3.72 17.69 -3.48
C LEU A 147 5.22 17.50 -3.69
N ASN A 148 5.70 17.52 -4.93
CA ASN A 148 7.14 17.47 -5.21
C ASN A 148 7.89 18.59 -4.50
N ALA A 149 7.41 19.83 -4.55
CA ALA A 149 8.00 20.96 -3.84
C ALA A 149 8.01 20.74 -2.32
N SER A 150 6.93 20.18 -1.75
CA SER A 150 6.84 19.88 -0.33
C SER A 150 7.78 18.77 0.15
N LEU A 151 8.14 17.83 -0.75
CA LEU A 151 9.01 16.70 -0.46
C LEU A 151 10.50 17.03 -0.63
N LYS A 152 10.85 18.03 -1.47
CA LYS A 152 12.24 18.49 -1.68
C LYS A 152 12.94 18.96 -0.40
N LYS A 153 12.19 19.32 0.65
CA LYS A 153 12.77 19.72 1.94
C LYS A 153 13.35 18.55 2.73
N TYR A 154 13.03 17.32 2.36
CA TYR A 154 13.62 16.11 2.94
C TYR A 154 14.85 15.70 2.15
N ASN A 155 15.74 14.92 2.76
CA ASN A 155 16.94 14.38 2.11
C ASN A 155 16.60 13.21 1.16
N PHE A 156 15.69 13.45 0.22
CA PHE A 156 15.26 12.51 -0.81
C PHE A 156 15.57 13.07 -2.19
N HIS A 157 15.85 12.18 -3.14
CA HIS A 157 16.11 12.53 -4.53
C HIS A 157 14.80 12.57 -5.33
N LEU A 158 14.60 13.61 -6.12
CA LEU A 158 13.48 13.64 -7.06
C LEU A 158 13.75 12.64 -8.20
N LEU A 159 12.84 11.68 -8.41
CA LEU A 159 12.83 10.82 -9.59
C LEU A 159 12.14 11.57 -10.74
N SER A 160 12.93 12.23 -11.58
CA SER A 160 12.42 13.06 -12.70
C SER A 160 11.81 12.23 -13.82
N GLU A 161 12.40 11.07 -14.10
CA GLU A 161 12.02 10.16 -15.17
C GLU A 161 12.12 8.71 -14.71
N GLY A 162 11.31 7.84 -15.29
CA GLY A 162 11.32 6.40 -14.98
C GLY A 162 9.92 5.79 -15.00
N GLN A 163 9.86 4.51 -14.64
CA GLN A 163 8.61 3.76 -14.55
C GLN A 163 8.55 2.97 -13.24
N ILE A 164 7.44 3.08 -12.53
CA ILE A 164 7.13 2.24 -11.37
C ILE A 164 6.12 1.19 -11.83
N SER A 165 6.56 -0.06 -11.94
CA SER A 165 5.74 -1.19 -12.39
C SER A 165 4.93 -1.82 -11.24
N GLY A 166 3.93 -2.63 -11.61
CA GLY A 166 3.06 -3.32 -10.67
C GLY A 166 2.14 -2.40 -9.87
N MET A 167 1.48 -2.95 -8.86
CA MET A 167 0.47 -2.24 -8.08
C MET A 167 0.98 -1.00 -7.36
N ASN A 168 2.22 -1.01 -6.87
CA ASN A 168 2.78 0.14 -6.15
C ASN A 168 2.85 1.41 -7.01
N GLY A 169 3.08 1.28 -8.32
CA GLY A 169 3.01 2.40 -9.26
C GLY A 169 1.62 2.61 -9.86
N LEU A 170 0.96 1.52 -10.26
CA LEU A 170 -0.36 1.56 -10.90
C LEU A 170 -1.43 2.16 -9.99
N PHE A 171 -1.41 1.88 -8.69
CA PHE A 171 -2.37 2.43 -7.74
C PHE A 171 -2.30 3.96 -7.68
N LEU A 172 -1.10 4.55 -7.65
CA LEU A 172 -0.92 6.01 -7.66
C LEU A 172 -1.37 6.64 -8.99
N LYS A 173 -1.13 5.97 -10.13
CA LYS A 173 -1.71 6.39 -11.42
C LYS A 173 -3.25 6.46 -11.34
N LEU A 174 -3.89 5.44 -10.77
CA LEU A 174 -5.35 5.39 -10.61
C LEU A 174 -5.87 6.37 -9.55
N ALA A 175 -5.09 6.67 -8.52
CA ALA A 175 -5.41 7.64 -7.48
C ALA A 175 -5.41 9.07 -8.05
N LYS A 176 -4.40 9.41 -8.86
CA LYS A 176 -4.31 10.68 -9.57
C LYS A 176 -5.55 10.94 -10.44
N GLY A 177 -6.00 9.93 -11.19
CA GLY A 177 -7.22 10.01 -12.00
C GLY A 177 -8.50 10.24 -11.20
N ARG A 178 -8.47 10.09 -9.86
CA ARG A 178 -9.58 10.34 -8.94
C ARG A 178 -9.41 11.62 -8.10
N GLY A 179 -8.38 12.42 -8.37
CA GLY A 179 -8.08 13.62 -7.59
C GLY A 179 -7.55 13.32 -6.18
N ILE A 180 -7.06 12.11 -5.94
CA ILE A 180 -6.36 11.76 -4.69
C ILE A 180 -4.88 12.08 -4.89
N ASN A 181 -4.30 12.83 -3.96
CA ASN A 181 -2.87 13.12 -3.92
C ASN A 181 -2.08 11.85 -3.64
N GLY A 182 -0.88 11.72 -4.20
CA GLY A 182 0.07 10.68 -3.79
C GLY A 182 1.40 10.74 -4.50
#